data_AF-A0A7S4HPN6-F1
#
_entry.id   AF-A0A7S4HPN6-F1
#
_cell.length_a   1.000
_cell.length_b   1.000
_cell.length_c   1.000
_cell.angle_alpha   90.00
_cell.angle_beta   90.00
_cell.angle_gamma   90.00
#
_symmetry.space_group_name_H-M   'P 1'
#
loop_
_entity.id
_entity.type
_entity.pdbx_description
1 polymer ?
#
loop_
_entity_poly.entity_id
_entity_poly.type
_entity_poly.pdbx_seq_one_letter_code
_entity_poly.pdbx_strand_id
1 'polypeptide(L)'
;VLFPSEGALSLDEVPEPITRIVVLDATWQKCPGMVLHPNIKSLRRIKINNYTTTYWRIHNKSLDHLSTIEAIYYFYKEYQTSLHGSYNGEYDDLLYFFAHFYQIVKKRVDNSKQKRLEQ
;
A
#
# COMPACT_ATOMS: atom_id res chain seq x y z
N VAL A 1 -1.78 13.56 2.96
CA VAL A 1 -2.30 12.32 3.58
C VAL A 1 -2.57 11.35 2.47
N LEU A 2 -1.94 10.18 2.51
CA LEU A 2 -2.16 9.11 1.53
C LEU A 2 -3.50 8.45 1.85
N PHE A 3 -4.55 8.89 1.17
CA PHE A 3 -5.90 8.39 1.37
C PHE A 3 -6.77 8.70 0.15
N PRO A 4 -7.29 7.67 -0.56
CA PRO A 4 -8.16 7.89 -1.70
C PRO A 4 -9.51 8.43 -1.22
N SER A 5 -9.84 9.64 -1.64
CA SER A 5 -11.15 10.25 -1.40
C SER A 5 -11.53 11.14 -2.57
N GLU A 6 -12.79 11.59 -2.57
CA GLU A 6 -13.21 12.69 -3.44
C GLU A 6 -12.31 13.91 -3.21
N GLY A 7 -11.86 14.54 -4.31
CA GLY A 7 -10.91 15.66 -4.29
C GLY A 7 -9.46 15.31 -3.92
N ALA A 8 -9.11 14.02 -3.78
CA ALA A 8 -7.71 13.62 -3.63
C ALA A 8 -6.95 13.78 -4.96
N LEU A 9 -5.81 14.44 -4.91
CA LEU A 9 -4.94 14.69 -6.06
C LEU A 9 -4.11 13.43 -6.38
N SER A 10 -3.91 13.13 -7.66
CA SER A 10 -2.86 12.18 -8.07
C SER A 10 -1.49 12.82 -7.89
N LEU A 11 -0.42 12.01 -7.85
CA LEU A 11 0.92 12.52 -7.55
C LEU A 11 1.43 13.55 -8.58
N ASP A 12 1.06 13.41 -9.84
CA ASP A 12 1.37 14.35 -10.92
C ASP A 12 0.70 15.73 -10.75
N GLU A 13 -0.40 15.80 -9.99
CA GLU A 13 -1.10 17.04 -9.67
C GLU A 13 -0.53 17.73 -8.41
N VAL A 14 0.38 17.07 -7.68
CA VAL A 14 0.95 17.59 -6.44
C VAL A 14 2.20 18.43 -6.75
N PRO A 15 2.26 19.70 -6.32
CA PRO A 15 3.46 20.51 -6.48
C PRO A 15 4.67 19.89 -5.79
N GLU A 16 5.77 19.78 -6.52
CA GLU A 16 7.05 19.28 -6.03
C GLU A 16 7.90 20.40 -5.35
N PRO A 17 8.80 20.06 -4.41
CA PRO A 17 9.05 18.71 -3.87
C PRO A 17 8.06 18.31 -2.77
N ILE A 18 7.71 17.02 -2.72
CA ILE A 18 6.93 16.46 -1.61
C ILE A 18 7.87 16.19 -0.44
N THR A 19 7.80 17.03 0.60
CA THR A 19 8.69 16.92 1.77
C THR A 19 8.14 16.05 2.89
N ARG A 20 6.83 15.80 2.90
CA ARG A 20 6.16 15.06 3.96
C ARG A 20 4.95 14.30 3.43
N ILE A 21 4.92 13.02 3.75
CA ILE A 21 3.73 12.20 3.65
C ILE A 21 3.20 11.84 5.04
N VAL A 22 1.87 11.72 5.12
CA VAL A 22 1.18 11.21 6.30
C VAL A 22 0.43 9.97 5.83
N VAL A 23 0.81 8.82 6.40
CA VAL A 23 0.20 7.52 6.11
C VAL A 23 -0.60 7.11 7.33
N LEU A 24 -1.83 6.66 7.11
CA LEU A 24 -2.72 6.22 8.18
C LEU A 24 -2.59 4.70 8.31
N ASP A 25 -1.96 4.24 9.39
CA ASP A 25 -1.87 2.81 9.67
C ASP A 25 -3.09 2.34 10.46
N ALA A 26 -4.08 1.83 9.76
CA ALA A 26 -5.27 1.24 10.35
C ALA A 26 -5.97 0.30 9.37
N THR A 27 -7.00 -0.39 9.86
CA THR A 27 -7.91 -1.13 8.97
C THR A 27 -8.68 -0.15 8.08
N TRP A 28 -9.03 -0.59 6.88
CA TRP A 28 -9.85 0.20 5.94
C TRP A 28 -11.16 0.72 6.53
N GLN A 29 -11.74 0.02 7.51
CA GLN A 29 -12.94 0.46 8.23
C GLN A 29 -12.69 1.64 9.18
N LYS A 30 -11.47 1.76 9.73
CA LYS A 30 -11.10 2.81 10.68
C LYS A 30 -10.57 4.07 9.99
N CYS A 31 -9.93 3.93 8.82
CA CYS A 31 -9.33 5.06 8.10
C CYS A 31 -10.30 6.24 7.83
N PRO A 32 -11.58 6.04 7.45
CA PRO A 32 -12.53 7.14 7.28
C PRO A 32 -12.73 8.01 8.53
N GLY A 33 -12.67 7.43 9.73
CA GLY A 33 -12.73 8.21 10.97
C GLY A 33 -11.44 8.99 11.25
N MET A 34 -10.29 8.39 10.93
CA MET A 34 -8.98 9.01 11.16
C MET A 34 -8.74 10.24 10.29
N VAL A 35 -9.20 10.23 9.02
CA VAL A 35 -9.05 11.40 8.14
C VAL A 35 -9.86 12.61 8.60
N LEU A 36 -10.89 12.41 9.42
CA LEU A 36 -11.70 13.49 9.98
C LEU A 36 -11.09 14.12 11.23
N HIS A 37 -9.99 13.56 11.75
CA HIS A 37 -9.32 14.08 12.94
C HIS A 37 -8.90 15.56 12.73
N PRO A 38 -9.10 16.47 13.71
CA PRO A 38 -8.83 17.90 13.55
C PRO A 38 -7.42 18.24 13.03
N ASN A 39 -6.42 17.47 13.44
CA ASN A 39 -5.02 17.66 13.02
C ASN A 39 -4.69 17.08 11.62
N ILE A 40 -5.63 16.35 11.01
CA ILE A 40 -5.43 15.63 9.74
C ILE A 40 -6.37 16.16 8.65
N LYS A 41 -7.61 16.52 9.01
CA LYS A 41 -8.69 16.87 8.07
C LYS A 41 -8.37 18.03 7.12
N SER A 42 -7.51 18.95 7.53
CA SER A 42 -7.10 20.10 6.72
C SER A 42 -5.93 19.79 5.78
N LEU A 43 -5.28 18.64 5.95
CA LEU A 43 -4.15 18.26 5.12
C LEU A 43 -4.62 17.81 3.75
N ARG A 44 -3.86 18.19 2.71
CA ARG A 44 -4.08 17.73 1.33
C ARG A 44 -4.13 16.20 1.29
N ARG A 45 -5.14 15.67 0.61
CA ARG A 45 -5.30 14.24 0.34
C ARG A 45 -4.70 13.93 -1.02
N ILE A 46 -3.95 12.84 -1.07
CA ILE A 46 -3.33 12.34 -2.30
C ILE A 46 -3.74 10.89 -2.49
N LYS A 47 -3.86 10.48 -3.75
CA LYS A 47 -4.13 9.11 -4.18
C LYS A 47 -3.01 8.66 -5.11
N ILE A 48 -2.69 7.38 -5.01
CA ILE A 48 -1.85 6.66 -5.97
C ILE A 48 -2.78 5.98 -6.98
N ASN A 49 -2.21 5.45 -8.06
CA ASN A 49 -2.93 4.63 -9.03
C ASN A 49 -3.51 3.37 -8.39
N ASN A 50 -4.43 2.74 -9.13
CA ASN A 50 -5.00 1.48 -8.71
C ASN A 50 -3.97 0.36 -8.86
N TYR A 51 -3.69 -0.32 -7.75
CA TYR A 51 -2.83 -1.50 -7.72
C TYR A 51 -3.55 -2.67 -7.06
N THR A 52 -3.18 -3.87 -7.50
CA THR A 52 -3.65 -5.12 -6.93
C THR A 52 -2.72 -5.53 -5.80
N THR A 53 -3.27 -5.68 -4.59
CA THR A 53 -2.54 -6.21 -3.45
C THR A 53 -2.05 -7.63 -3.77
N THR A 54 -0.82 -7.90 -3.36
CA THR A 54 -0.23 -9.25 -3.36
C THR A 54 -0.21 -9.85 -1.96
N TYR A 55 -0.74 -9.10 -0.99
CA TYR A 55 -0.66 -9.43 0.41
C TYR A 55 -1.55 -10.64 0.75
N TRP A 56 -0.97 -11.63 1.43
CA TRP A 56 -1.59 -12.95 1.68
C TRP A 56 -2.65 -12.97 2.77
N ARG A 57 -3.17 -11.81 3.18
CA ARG A 57 -4.20 -11.75 4.21
C ARG A 57 -5.52 -12.19 3.60
N ILE A 58 -6.18 -13.12 4.26
CA ILE A 58 -7.58 -13.42 3.95
C ILE A 58 -8.40 -12.22 4.42
N HIS A 59 -8.95 -11.46 3.48
CA HIS A 59 -9.87 -10.38 3.77
C HIS A 59 -11.04 -10.37 2.80
N ASN A 60 -12.20 -9.90 3.26
CA ASN A 60 -13.43 -9.82 2.46
C ASN A 60 -13.49 -8.56 1.58
N LYS A 61 -12.37 -7.86 1.39
CA LYS A 61 -12.23 -6.68 0.53
C LYS A 61 -11.68 -7.06 -0.84
N SER A 62 -11.95 -6.23 -1.84
CA SER A 62 -11.43 -6.38 -3.20
C SER A 62 -9.90 -6.23 -3.22
N LEU A 63 -9.28 -6.73 -4.28
CA LEU A 63 -7.81 -6.76 -4.42
C LEU A 63 -7.18 -5.37 -4.54
N ASP A 64 -7.96 -4.32 -4.75
CA ASP A 64 -7.51 -2.92 -4.75
C ASP A 64 -7.28 -2.34 -3.33
N HIS A 65 -7.56 -3.11 -2.28
CA HIS A 65 -7.37 -2.68 -0.89
C HIS A 65 -5.95 -2.97 -0.40
N LEU A 66 -5.01 -2.14 -0.84
CA LEU A 66 -3.61 -2.22 -0.44
C LEU A 66 -3.41 -2.20 1.08
N SER A 67 -2.39 -2.91 1.54
CA SER A 67 -1.88 -2.77 2.90
C SER A 67 -1.12 -1.45 3.09
N THR A 68 -0.91 -1.04 4.33
CA THR A 68 -0.14 0.18 4.67
C THR A 68 1.24 0.20 4.00
N ILE A 69 1.96 -0.94 4.02
CA ILE A 69 3.28 -1.03 3.39
C ILE A 69 3.22 -0.98 1.86
N GLU A 70 2.23 -1.61 1.24
CA GLU A 70 2.05 -1.53 -0.22
C GLU A 70 1.72 -0.09 -0.63
N ALA A 71 0.87 0.60 0.12
CA ALA A 71 0.56 2.01 -0.14
C ALA A 71 1.81 2.90 -0.05
N ILE A 72 2.68 2.67 0.95
CA ILE A 72 3.98 3.36 1.07
C ILE A 72 4.87 3.05 -0.13
N TYR A 73 5.02 1.77 -0.48
CA TYR A 73 5.85 1.33 -1.59
C TYR A 73 5.40 1.94 -2.92
N TYR A 74 4.11 1.85 -3.24
CA TYR A 74 3.57 2.39 -4.49
C TYR A 74 3.62 3.92 -4.53
N PHE A 75 3.49 4.61 -3.40
CA PHE A 75 3.74 6.04 -3.33
C PHE A 75 5.18 6.38 -3.76
N TYR A 76 6.19 5.71 -3.20
CA TYR A 76 7.58 5.97 -3.56
C TYR A 76 7.92 5.56 -4.99
N LYS A 77 7.34 4.45 -5.46
CA LYS A 77 7.47 4.01 -6.86
C LYS A 77 6.95 5.07 -7.84
N GLU A 78 5.74 5.59 -7.60
CA GLU A 78 5.16 6.62 -8.45
C GLU A 78 5.94 7.94 -8.35
N TYR A 79 6.36 8.33 -7.15
CA TYR A 79 7.15 9.54 -6.94
C TYR A 79 8.53 9.47 -7.62
N GLN A 80 9.22 8.34 -7.54
CA GLN A 80 10.44 8.09 -8.29
C GLN A 80 10.21 8.18 -9.79
N THR A 81 9.11 7.60 -10.26
CA THR A 81 8.74 7.63 -11.68
C THR A 81 8.43 9.05 -12.14
N SER A 82 7.77 9.89 -11.31
CA SER A 82 7.48 11.29 -11.68
C SER A 82 8.75 12.12 -11.82
N LEU A 83 9.73 11.90 -10.93
CA LEU A 83 11.00 12.63 -10.91
C LEU A 83 11.96 12.20 -12.03
N HIS A 84 11.99 10.89 -12.36
CA HIS A 84 13.04 10.31 -13.21
C HIS A 84 12.51 9.66 -14.51
N GLY A 85 11.20 9.66 -14.73
CA GLY A 85 10.55 9.04 -15.89
C GLY A 85 10.54 7.51 -15.88
N SER A 86 11.14 6.86 -14.89
CA SER A 86 11.19 5.40 -14.76
C SER A 86 11.39 4.97 -13.30
N TYR A 87 11.12 3.68 -13.05
CA TYR A 87 11.35 3.02 -11.77
C TYR A 87 12.17 1.75 -12.00
N ASN A 88 13.32 1.64 -11.34
CA ASN A 88 14.30 0.56 -11.51
C ASN A 88 14.50 -0.26 -10.23
N GLY A 89 13.54 -0.21 -9.31
CA GLY A 89 13.59 -0.98 -8.06
C GLY A 89 14.21 -0.23 -6.89
N GLU A 90 14.31 1.10 -6.97
CA GLU A 90 14.95 1.95 -5.95
C GLU A 90 14.36 1.78 -4.55
N TYR A 91 13.11 1.29 -4.46
CA TYR A 91 12.39 1.09 -3.20
C TYR A 91 11.93 -0.37 -3.00
N ASP A 92 12.41 -1.33 -3.81
CA ASP A 92 11.99 -2.74 -3.71
C ASP A 92 12.36 -3.36 -2.35
N ASP A 93 13.47 -2.92 -1.77
CA ASP A 93 13.94 -3.38 -0.46
C ASP A 93 12.96 -3.07 0.68
N LEU A 94 12.04 -2.09 0.51
CA LEU A 94 10.96 -1.84 1.48
C LEU A 94 10.08 -3.07 1.70
N LEU A 95 9.96 -3.92 0.67
CA LEU A 95 9.15 -5.12 0.70
C LEU A 95 9.93 -6.38 1.09
N TYR A 96 11.24 -6.30 1.32
CA TYR A 96 12.11 -7.47 1.54
C TYR A 96 11.56 -8.44 2.59
N PHE A 97 11.33 -7.95 3.82
CA PHE A 97 10.83 -8.81 4.90
C PHE A 97 9.43 -9.34 4.61
N PHE A 98 8.57 -8.55 3.97
CA PHE A 98 7.22 -8.96 3.61
C PHE A 98 7.23 -10.07 2.56
N ALA A 99 8.06 -9.94 1.52
CA ALA A 99 8.28 -10.97 0.53
C ALA A 99 8.87 -12.24 1.14
N HIS A 100 9.83 -12.10 2.06
CA HIS A 100 10.43 -13.22 2.77
C HIS A 100 9.40 -13.99 3.61
N PHE A 101 8.63 -13.30 4.45
CA PHE A 101 7.59 -13.93 5.27
C PHE A 101 6.45 -14.51 4.44
N TYR A 102 6.08 -13.86 3.33
CA TYR A 102 5.13 -14.40 2.37
C TYR A 102 5.56 -15.78 1.87
N GLN A 103 6.82 -15.92 1.44
CA GLN A 103 7.35 -17.20 0.97
C GLN A 103 7.32 -18.27 2.07
N ILE A 104 7.65 -17.92 3.32
CA ILE A 104 7.59 -18.85 4.45
C ILE A 104 6.15 -19.32 4.68
N VAL A 105 5.18 -18.40 4.73
CA VAL A 105 3.76 -18.73 4.97
C VAL A 105 3.21 -19.58 3.83
N LYS A 106 3.49 -19.22 2.58
CA LYS A 106 3.04 -19.95 1.39
C LYS A 106 3.53 -21.41 1.42
N LYS A 107 4.83 -21.63 1.66
CA LYS A 107 5.40 -22.99 1.80
C LYS A 107 4.69 -23.81 2.88
N ARG A 108 4.37 -23.20 4.03
CA ARG A 108 3.65 -23.91 5.12
C ARG A 108 2.22 -24.29 4.72
N VAL A 109 1.51 -23.39 4.05
CA VAL A 109 0.14 -23.63 3.58
C VAL A 109 0.11 -24.74 2.52
N ASP A 110 1.02 -24.68 1.55
CA ASP A 110 1.09 -25.67 0.47
C ASP A 110 1.43 -27.07 1.02
N ASN A 111 2.40 -27.17 1.93
CA ASN A 111 2.73 -28.42 2.62
C ASN A 111 1.55 -28.99 3.42
N SER A 112 0.74 -28.12 4.04
CA SER A 112 -0.42 -28.55 4.83
C SER A 112 -1.56 -29.07 3.94
N LYS A 113 -1.74 -28.49 2.75
CA LYS A 113 -2.72 -28.97 1.75
C LYS A 113 -2.31 -30.32 1.20
N GLN A 114 -1.03 -30.51 0.89
CA GLN A 114 -0.51 -31.78 0.37
C GLN A 114 -0.74 -32.93 1.36
N LYS A 115 -0.44 -32.74 2.65
CA LYS A 115 -0.72 -33.73 3.70
C LYS A 115 -2.19 -34.11 3.85
N ARG A 116 -3.12 -33.22 3.50
CA ARG A 116 -4.57 -33.48 3.55
C ARG A 116 -5.08 -34.23 2.32
N LEU A 117 -4.37 -34.15 1.19
CA LEU A 117 -4.72 -34.88 -0.04
C LEU A 117 -4.18 -36.32 -0.03
N GLU A 118 -3.18 -36.59 0.81
CA GLU A 118 -2.56 -37.90 1.01
C GLU A 118 -3.24 -38.74 2.11
N GLN A 119 -4.34 -38.26 2.70
CA GLN A 119 -5.17 -38.93 3.71
C GLN A 119 -6.57 -39.21 3.16
#